data_AF-A0A6B3EPU4-F1
#
_entry.id   AF-A0A6B3EPU4-F1
#
_cell.length_a   1.000
_cell.length_b   1.000
_cell.length_c   1.000
_cell.angle_alpha   90.00
_cell.angle_beta   90.00
_cell.angle_gamma   90.00
#
_symmetry.space_group_name_H-M   'P 1'
#
loop_
_entity.id
_entity.type
_entity.pdbx_description
1 polymer ?
#
loop_
_entity_poly.entity_id
_entity_poly.type
_entity_poly.pdbx_seq_one_letter_code
_entity_poly.pdbx_strand_id
1 'polypeptide(L)'
;LYRSVSEQVMELLGALSPLVEPLSLDEAFVDLEAGGAAFDAETARAVGERLRADIKARTGLTGSVGLAASKMLAKIGSERAKPDGLVLIEPGTERALLAPLSV
;
A
#
# COMPACT_ATOMS: atom_id res chain seq x y z
N LEU A 1 3.24 -4.16 22.84
CA LEU A 1 3.82 -3.08 21.99
C LEU A 1 3.51 -3.31 20.51
N TYR A 2 4.11 -4.30 19.82
CA TYR A 2 3.92 -4.50 18.37
C TYR A 2 2.46 -4.58 17.91
N ARG A 3 1.61 -5.33 18.64
CA ARG A 3 0.17 -5.41 18.38
C ARG A 3 -0.54 -4.05 18.44
N SER A 4 -0.20 -3.23 19.43
CA SER A 4 -0.81 -1.89 19.58
C SER A 4 -0.39 -0.93 18.47
N VAL A 5 0.83 -1.08 17.93
CA VAL A 5 1.26 -0.31 16.75
C VAL A 5 0.55 -0.81 15.50
N SER A 6 0.43 -2.13 15.32
CA SER A 6 -0.33 -2.74 14.24
C SER A 6 -1.79 -2.24 14.22
N GLU A 7 -2.46 -2.22 15.37
CA GLU A 7 -3.83 -1.70 15.50
C GLU A 7 -3.95 -0.24 15.02
N GLN A 8 -2.99 0.62 15.38
CA GLN A 8 -2.97 2.01 14.91
C GLN A 8 -2.80 2.14 13.40
N VAL A 9 -1.99 1.27 12.79
CA VAL A 9 -1.82 1.24 11.32
C VAL A 9 -3.10 0.72 10.65
N MET A 10 -3.69 -0.36 11.17
CA MET A 10 -4.93 -0.94 10.63
C MET A 10 -6.11 0.05 10.70
N GLU A 11 -6.18 0.87 11.75
CA GLU A 11 -7.15 1.97 11.83
C GLU A 11 -6.95 3.03 10.73
N LEU A 12 -5.71 3.40 10.42
CA LEU A 12 -5.42 4.34 9.33
C LEU A 12 -5.82 3.75 7.97
N LEU A 13 -5.55 2.45 7.76
CA LEU A 13 -5.98 1.75 6.54
C LEU A 13 -7.52 1.66 6.44
N GLY A 14 -8.19 1.35 7.56
CA GLY A 14 -9.65 1.30 7.63
C GLY A 14 -10.33 2.65 7.40
N ALA A 15 -9.63 3.76 7.67
CA ALA A 15 -10.11 5.09 7.32
C ALA A 15 -10.03 5.40 5.81
N LEU A 16 -9.19 4.66 5.06
CA LEU A 16 -9.07 4.81 3.60
C LEU A 16 -10.13 4.00 2.84
N SER A 17 -10.56 2.86 3.38
CA SER A 17 -11.49 1.97 2.70
C SER A 17 -12.22 1.04 3.68
N PRO A 18 -13.50 0.71 3.41
CA PRO A 18 -14.17 -0.39 4.11
C PRO A 18 -13.61 -1.77 3.74
N LEU A 19 -12.85 -1.89 2.65
CA LEU A 19 -12.28 -3.14 2.17
C LEU A 19 -10.78 -3.19 2.48
N VAL A 20 -10.48 -3.60 3.71
CA VAL A 20 -9.13 -3.89 4.19
C VAL A 20 -8.98 -5.38 4.45
N GLU A 21 -7.93 -5.99 3.91
CA GLU A 21 -7.61 -7.41 4.10
C GLU A 21 -6.22 -7.56 4.74
N PRO A 22 -6.15 -7.76 6.07
CA PRO A 22 -4.89 -8.02 6.76
C PRO A 22 -4.24 -9.34 6.31
N LEU A 23 -2.93 -9.31 6.05
CA LEU A 23 -2.12 -10.49 5.70
C LEU A 23 -1.25 -10.95 6.87
N SER A 24 -0.73 -9.99 7.63
CA SER A 24 0.15 -10.21 8.77
C SER A 24 -0.08 -9.12 9.83
N LEU A 25 0.82 -9.05 10.82
CA LEU A 25 0.81 -7.99 11.82
C LEU A 25 1.04 -6.59 11.21
N ASP A 26 1.82 -6.52 10.14
CA ASP A 26 2.33 -5.28 9.56
C ASP A 26 1.95 -5.08 8.08
N GLU A 27 1.19 -6.02 7.50
CA GLU A 27 0.78 -5.99 6.10
C GLU A 27 -0.73 -6.17 5.92
N ALA A 28 -1.30 -5.40 5.00
CA ALA A 28 -2.68 -5.54 4.55
C ALA A 28 -2.84 -5.06 3.10
N PHE A 29 -3.85 -5.57 2.41
CA PHE A 29 -4.35 -4.97 1.17
C PHE A 29 -5.49 -4.00 1.48
N VAL A 30 -5.57 -2.93 0.68
CA VAL A 30 -6.63 -1.92 0.76
C VAL A 30 -7.15 -1.65 -0.63
N ASP A 31 -8.47 -1.74 -0.82
CA ASP A 31 -9.12 -1.33 -2.06
C ASP A 31 -9.48 0.16 -1.99
N LEU A 32 -8.67 1.00 -2.65
CA LEU A 32 -8.87 2.45 -2.60
C LEU A 32 -10.13 2.91 -3.35
N GLU A 33 -10.55 2.19 -4.39
CA GLU A 33 -11.73 2.54 -5.18
C GLU A 33 -13.01 2.29 -4.37
N ALA A 34 -13.04 1.21 -3.58
CA ALA A 34 -14.09 0.97 -2.58
C ALA A 34 -14.13 2.03 -1.47
N GLY A 35 -13.02 2.75 -1.26
CA GLY A 35 -12.91 3.92 -0.40
C GLY A 35 -13.31 5.25 -1.06
N GLY A 36 -13.71 5.23 -2.34
CA GLY A 36 -14.10 6.40 -3.11
C GLY A 36 -12.94 7.17 -3.75
N ALA A 37 -11.72 6.61 -3.75
CA ALA A 37 -10.61 7.18 -4.51
C ALA A 37 -10.86 7.01 -6.02
N ALA A 38 -10.50 8.02 -6.81
CA ALA A 38 -10.53 7.92 -8.26
C ALA A 38 -9.49 6.91 -8.77
N PHE A 39 -9.85 6.19 -9.84
CA PHE A 39 -9.00 5.19 -10.48
C PHE A 39 -7.97 5.85 -11.41
N ASP A 40 -7.01 6.55 -10.83
CA ASP A 40 -5.92 7.20 -11.54
C ASP A 40 -4.61 7.24 -10.72
N ALA A 41 -3.50 7.43 -11.43
CA ALA A 41 -2.16 7.37 -10.86
C ALA A 41 -1.87 8.51 -9.86
N GLU A 42 -2.42 9.70 -10.12
CA GLU A 42 -2.18 10.89 -9.29
C GLU A 42 -2.86 10.73 -7.94
N THR A 43 -4.14 10.35 -7.95
CA THR A 43 -4.93 10.08 -6.74
C THR A 43 -4.33 8.95 -5.92
N ALA A 44 -3.97 7.83 -6.56
CA ALA A 44 -3.38 6.69 -5.87
C ALA A 44 -2.07 7.06 -5.16
N ARG A 45 -1.17 7.80 -5.85
CA ARG A 45 0.09 8.28 -5.24
C ARG A 45 -0.17 9.23 -4.09
N ALA A 46 -1.07 10.19 -4.26
CA ALA A 46 -1.41 11.16 -3.21
C ALA A 46 -1.94 10.46 -1.94
N VAL A 47 -2.80 9.45 -2.10
CA VAL A 47 -3.32 8.65 -0.98
C VAL A 47 -2.19 7.85 -0.30
N GLY A 48 -1.34 7.19 -1.08
CA GLY A 48 -0.22 6.40 -0.54
C GLY A 48 0.82 7.25 0.20
N GLU A 49 1.18 8.41 -0.33
CA GLU A 49 2.12 9.33 0.35
C GLU A 49 1.51 9.89 1.65
N ARG A 50 0.23 10.26 1.63
CA ARG A 50 -0.48 10.71 2.84
C ARG A 50 -0.49 9.62 3.90
N LEU A 51 -0.85 8.39 3.52
CA LEU A 51 -0.85 7.25 4.45
C LEU A 51 0.52 7.03 5.09
N ARG A 52 1.61 7.10 4.32
CA ARG A 52 2.97 6.95 4.85
C ARG A 52 3.31 8.06 5.85
N ALA A 53 2.96 9.30 5.54
CA ALA A 53 3.14 10.42 6.45
C ALA A 53 2.33 10.25 7.75
N ASP A 54 1.07 9.81 7.64
CA ASP A 54 0.18 9.57 8.78
C ASP A 54 0.70 8.43 9.67
N ILE A 55 1.16 7.33 9.08
CA ILE A 55 1.80 6.22 9.83
C ILE A 55 3.01 6.75 10.60
N LYS A 56 3.88 7.54 9.95
CA LYS A 56 5.07 8.12 10.59
C LYS A 56 4.72 9.06 11.73
N ALA A 57 3.75 9.94 11.52
CA ALA A 57 3.30 10.89 12.53
C ALA A 57 2.66 10.19 13.73
N ARG A 58 1.84 9.15 13.50
CA ARG A 58 1.10 8.45 14.54
C ARG A 58 1.96 7.48 15.35
N THR A 59 2.87 6.77 14.69
CA THR A 59 3.60 5.64 15.29
C THR A 59 5.09 5.89 15.51
N GLY A 60 5.66 6.89 14.83
CA GLY A 60 7.10 7.10 14.74
C GLY A 60 7.83 6.14 13.79
N LEU A 61 7.14 5.16 13.20
CA LEU A 61 7.70 4.16 12.28
C LEU A 61 7.40 4.50 10.81
N THR A 62 8.21 3.96 9.90
CA THR A 62 8.03 4.11 8.45
C THR A 62 7.33 2.87 7.87
N GLY A 63 6.57 3.04 6.79
CA GLY A 63 5.95 1.95 6.03
C GLY A 63 6.25 2.09 4.54
N SER A 64 6.33 0.95 3.83
CA SER A 64 6.48 0.92 2.37
C SER A 64 5.14 0.57 1.71
N VAL A 65 4.80 1.23 0.61
CA VAL A 65 3.50 1.09 -0.06
C VAL A 65 3.68 0.67 -1.50
N GLY A 66 2.93 -0.36 -1.91
CA GLY A 66 2.80 -0.76 -3.31
C GLY A 66 1.38 -0.48 -3.81
N LEU A 67 1.26 0.25 -4.91
CA LEU A 67 -0.01 0.59 -5.56
C LEU A 67 -0.05 -0.11 -6.92
N ALA A 68 -1.13 -0.80 -7.23
CA ALA A 68 -1.32 -1.46 -8.53
C ALA A 68 -2.80 -1.81 -8.76
N ALA A 69 -3.13 -2.20 -9.99
CA ALA A 69 -4.46 -2.70 -10.35
C ALA A 69 -4.79 -4.11 -9.82
N SER A 70 -3.84 -4.79 -9.15
CA SER A 70 -4.08 -6.10 -8.53
C SER A 70 -3.27 -6.30 -7.26
N LYS A 71 -3.78 -7.14 -6.34
CA LYS A 71 -3.13 -7.47 -5.06
C LYS A 71 -1.72 -8.05 -5.25
N MET A 72 -1.55 -8.96 -6.21
CA MET A 72 -0.24 -9.57 -6.49
C MET A 72 0.80 -8.51 -6.89
N LEU A 73 0.43 -7.61 -7.80
CA LEU A 73 1.34 -6.54 -8.24
C LEU A 73 1.57 -5.51 -7.12
N ALA A 74 0.55 -5.16 -6.35
CA ALA A 74 0.69 -4.27 -5.20
C ALA A 74 1.67 -4.85 -4.18
N LYS A 75 1.63 -6.17 -3.93
CA LYS A 75 2.59 -6.85 -3.06
C LYS A 75 4.02 -6.83 -3.63
N ILE A 76 4.20 -7.07 -4.93
CA ILE A 76 5.51 -6.94 -5.57
C ILE A 76 6.02 -5.49 -5.48
N GLY A 77 5.14 -4.52 -5.70
CA GLY A 77 5.43 -3.09 -5.59
C GLY A 77 5.87 -2.71 -4.18
N SER A 78 5.17 -3.20 -3.15
CA SER A 78 5.51 -2.88 -1.76
C SER A 78 6.85 -3.46 -1.33
N GLU A 79 7.21 -4.67 -1.79
CA GLU A 79 8.55 -5.22 -1.57
C GLU A 79 9.65 -4.39 -2.26
N ARG A 80 9.43 -3.98 -3.51
CA ARG A 80 10.38 -3.12 -4.25
C ARG A 80 10.49 -1.71 -3.66
N ALA A 81 9.47 -1.27 -2.94
CA ALA A 81 9.44 0.02 -2.27
C ALA A 81 10.19 0.02 -0.92
N LYS A 82 10.62 -1.14 -0.40
CA LYS A 82 11.36 -1.20 0.86
C LYS A 82 12.80 -0.69 0.72
N PRO A 83 13.36 -0.01 1.74
CA PRO A 83 12.66 0.52 2.92
C PRO A 83 12.07 1.92 2.66
N ASP A 84 10.98 2.24 3.36
CA ASP A 84 10.35 3.57 3.42
C ASP A 84 10.12 4.23 2.04
N GLY A 85 9.50 3.50 1.12
CA GLY A 85 9.20 3.99 -0.21
C GLY A 85 7.76 3.78 -0.65
N LEU A 86 7.46 4.28 -1.84
CA LEU A 86 6.21 4.07 -2.54
C LEU A 86 6.49 3.71 -4.00
N VAL A 87 5.89 2.63 -4.47
CA VAL A 87 5.95 2.21 -5.88
C VAL A 87 4.53 2.09 -6.41
N LEU A 88 4.26 2.79 -7.51
CA LEU A 88 3.05 2.58 -8.32
C LEU A 88 3.42 1.77 -9.56
N ILE A 89 2.70 0.68 -9.78
CA ILE A 89 2.73 -0.10 -11.01
C ILE A 89 1.50 0.28 -11.81
N GLU A 90 1.70 1.04 -12.87
CA GLU A 90 0.60 1.52 -13.72
C GLU A 90 0.00 0.38 -14.55
N PRO A 91 -1.33 0.37 -14.75
CA PRO A 91 -1.97 -0.57 -15.67
C PRO A 91 -1.31 -0.56 -17.05
N GLY A 92 -1.04 -1.73 -17.61
CA GLY A 92 -0.36 -1.91 -18.90
C GLY A 92 1.17 -2.03 -18.81
N THR A 93 1.77 -1.82 -17.63
CA THR A 93 3.22 -1.97 -17.40
C THR A 93 3.62 -3.35 -16.84
N GLU A 94 2.64 -4.23 -16.59
CA GLU A 94 2.81 -5.47 -15.83
C GLU A 94 3.81 -6.40 -16.49
N ARG A 95 3.73 -6.56 -17.81
CA ARG A 95 4.59 -7.48 -18.55
C ARG A 95 6.07 -7.09 -18.44
N ALA A 96 6.38 -5.81 -18.55
CA ALA A 96 7.74 -5.31 -18.41
C ALA A 96 8.27 -5.53 -16.98
N LEU A 97 7.39 -5.41 -15.97
CA LEU A 97 7.74 -5.59 -14.57
C LEU A 97 7.95 -7.06 -14.18
N LEU A 98 7.14 -7.98 -14.72
CA LEU A 98 7.15 -9.41 -14.41
C LEU A 98 8.21 -10.19 -15.21
N ALA A 99 8.50 -9.79 -16.45
CA ALA A 99 9.45 -10.49 -17.32
C ALA A 99 10.84 -10.80 -16.70
N PRO A 100 11.47 -9.91 -15.91
CA PRO A 100 12.77 -10.19 -15.31
C PRO A 100 12.71 -10.97 -13.99
N LEU A 101 11.52 -11.28 -13.45
CA LEU A 101 11.40 -12.01 -12.19
C LEU A 101 11.58 -13.52 -12.44
N SER A 102 12.36 -14.17 -11.57
CA SER A 102 12.50 -15.63 -11.56
C SER A 102 11.21 -16.31 -11.08
N VAL A 103 10.82 -17.40 -11.74
CA VAL A 103 9.73 -18.31 -11.33
C VAL A 103 10.26 -19.47 -10.48
#